data_AF-A0A7S0CDD0-F1
#
_entry.id   AF-A0A7S0CDD0-F1
#
_cell.length_a   1.000
_cell.length_b   1.000
_cell.length_c   1.000
_cell.angle_alpha   90.00
_cell.angle_beta   90.00
_cell.angle_gamma   90.00
#
_symmetry.space_group_name_H-M   'P 1'
#
loop_
_entity.id
_entity.type
_entity.pdbx_description
1 polymer ?
#
loop_
_entity_poly.entity_id
_entity_poly.type
_entity_poly.pdbx_seq_one_letter_code
_entity_poly.pdbx_strand_id
1 'polypeptide(L)'
;IGMVYTAGAMALRYISGEYKLLPAGKFIPELASNLRPSFGSSGTASVLNPSSFIMIAMLSTAYVAHFNAPIFFKELKNNTMKRFNIVVGISFALSVAIYIAVTALGFLTFGANSNGLILNNYSNSDILMSFSRIAVATSLIFS
;
A
#
# COMPACT_ATOMS: atom_id res chain seq x y z
N ILE A 1 9.86 -4.78 8.59
CA ILE A 1 10.97 -4.41 7.66
C ILE A 1 10.57 -4.62 6.20
N GLY A 2 10.04 -5.79 5.82
CA GLY A 2 9.64 -6.06 4.43
C GLY A 2 8.66 -5.04 3.83
N MET A 3 7.67 -4.59 4.61
CA MET A 3 6.72 -3.56 4.14
C MET A 3 7.35 -2.20 3.87
N VAL A 4 8.36 -1.79 4.66
CA VAL A 4 9.08 -0.52 4.48
C VAL A 4 9.95 -0.58 3.23
N TYR A 5 10.64 -1.71 3.02
CA TYR A 5 11.40 -1.96 1.79
C TYR A 5 10.49 -1.88 0.56
N THR A 6 9.34 -2.56 0.60
CA THR A 6 8.37 -2.55 -0.51
C THR A 6 7.84 -1.15 -0.79
N ALA A 7 7.53 -0.35 0.23
CA ALA A 7 7.10 1.03 0.05
C ALA A 7 8.18 1.90 -0.63
N GLY A 8 9.44 1.76 -0.21
CA GLY A 8 10.57 2.44 -0.84
C GLY A 8 10.79 1.99 -2.28
N ALA A 9 10.71 0.69 -2.53
CA ALA A 9 10.77 0.08 -3.86
C ALA A 9 9.69 0.63 -4.80
N MET A 10 8.44 0.73 -4.33
CA MET A 10 7.34 1.33 -5.07
C MET A 10 7.59 2.82 -5.36
N ALA A 11 8.09 3.58 -4.38
CA ALA A 11 8.44 4.99 -4.58
C ALA A 11 9.53 5.17 -5.66
N LEU A 12 10.57 4.33 -5.60
CA LEU A 12 11.64 4.33 -6.62
C LEU A 12 11.10 4.01 -8.01
N ARG A 13 10.20 3.02 -8.14
CA ARG A 13 9.56 2.66 -9.42
C ARG A 13 8.66 3.76 -9.96
N TYR A 14 7.95 4.45 -9.08
CA TYR A 14 7.16 5.61 -9.46
C TYR A 14 8.03 6.74 -10.01
N ILE A 15 9.14 7.07 -9.32
CA ILE A 15 10.07 8.13 -9.73
C ILE A 15 10.83 7.74 -11.01
N SER A 16 11.30 6.49 -11.10
CA SER A 16 12.06 6.01 -12.27
C SER A 16 11.19 5.91 -13.52
N GLY A 17 9.87 5.79 -13.36
CA GLY A 17 8.93 5.81 -14.47
C GLY A 17 9.03 4.60 -15.39
N GLU A 18 9.62 3.50 -14.94
CA GLU A 18 9.81 2.27 -15.74
C GLU A 18 8.51 1.54 -16.09
N TYR A 19 7.40 1.97 -15.49
CA TYR A 19 6.03 1.53 -15.76
C TYR A 19 5.15 2.63 -16.39
N LYS A 20 5.74 3.71 -16.94
CA LYS A 20 4.98 4.72 -17.71
C LYS A 20 4.68 4.21 -19.13
N LEU A 21 3.51 4.56 -19.67
CA LEU A 21 3.14 4.22 -21.05
C LEU A 21 3.94 5.04 -22.08
N LEU A 22 4.23 6.30 -21.77
CA LEU A 22 4.84 7.26 -22.69
C LEU A 22 5.89 8.12 -21.93
N PRO A 23 7.18 8.06 -22.33
CA PRO A 23 7.79 7.05 -23.19
C PRO A 23 7.62 5.65 -22.58
N ALA A 24 7.50 4.62 -23.43
CA ALA A 24 7.26 3.25 -22.96
C ALA A 24 8.38 2.79 -22.02
N GLY A 25 8.04 2.62 -20.74
CA GLY A 25 8.96 2.18 -19.72
C GLY A 25 9.45 0.74 -19.96
N LYS A 26 10.61 0.41 -19.41
CA LYS A 26 11.33 -0.86 -19.61
C LYS A 26 10.45 -2.11 -19.46
N PHE A 27 9.49 -2.10 -18.55
CA PHE A 27 8.69 -3.28 -18.21
C PHE A 27 7.29 -3.31 -18.86
N ILE A 28 6.89 -2.28 -19.61
CA ILE A 28 5.59 -2.24 -20.30
C ILE A 28 5.41 -3.29 -21.39
N PRO A 29 6.42 -3.59 -22.23
CA PRO A 29 6.26 -4.58 -23.31
C PRO A 29 5.99 -6.00 -22.79
N GLU A 30 6.52 -6.33 -21.62
CA GLU A 30 6.38 -7.64 -20.97
C GLU A 30 5.05 -7.76 -20.19
N LEU A 31 4.47 -6.63 -19.79
CA LEU A 31 3.23 -6.61 -19.02
C LEU A 31 2.02 -6.97 -19.89
N ALA A 32 1.19 -7.88 -19.37
CA ALA A 32 -0.11 -8.21 -19.96
C ALA A 32 -1.00 -6.96 -20.05
N SER A 33 -1.87 -6.90 -21.07
CA SER A 33 -2.68 -5.72 -21.38
C SER A 33 -3.56 -5.25 -20.21
N ASN A 34 -3.99 -6.17 -19.35
CA ASN A 34 -4.80 -5.92 -18.15
C ASN A 34 -4.00 -5.39 -16.95
N LEU A 35 -2.67 -5.47 -16.95
CA LEU A 35 -1.81 -4.99 -15.87
C LEU A 35 -1.12 -3.65 -16.20
N ARG A 36 -1.20 -3.24 -17.47
CA ARG A 36 -0.67 -1.95 -17.92
C ARG A 36 -1.39 -0.81 -17.22
N PRO A 37 -0.69 0.29 -16.89
CA PRO A 37 -1.33 1.45 -16.27
C PRO A 37 -2.48 1.97 -17.13
N SER A 38 -3.60 2.31 -16.49
CA SER A 38 -4.76 2.92 -17.16
C SER A 38 -5.25 4.10 -16.35
N PHE A 39 -5.16 5.30 -16.94
CA PHE A 39 -5.67 6.52 -16.36
C PHE A 39 -6.84 7.01 -17.22
N GLY A 40 -8.06 6.78 -16.74
CA GLY A 40 -9.29 7.21 -17.41
C GLY A 40 -9.75 8.60 -16.97
N SER A 41 -10.75 9.15 -17.68
CA SER A 41 -11.39 10.43 -17.38
C SER A 41 -12.47 10.35 -16.28
N SER A 42 -12.77 9.15 -15.79
CA SER A 42 -13.87 8.92 -14.84
C SER A 42 -13.67 9.51 -13.45
N GLY A 43 -12.46 10.00 -13.12
CA GLY A 43 -12.20 10.84 -11.94
C GLY A 43 -12.92 10.39 -10.67
N THR A 44 -13.76 11.25 -10.11
CA THR A 44 -14.52 11.03 -8.88
C THR A 44 -15.71 10.06 -9.03
N ALA A 45 -16.20 9.81 -10.25
CA ALA A 45 -17.29 8.87 -10.49
C ALA A 45 -16.88 7.41 -10.22
N SER A 46 -15.57 7.11 -10.28
CA SER A 46 -15.03 5.79 -9.96
C SER A 46 -15.04 5.44 -8.46
N VAL A 47 -15.37 6.38 -7.58
CA VAL A 47 -15.45 6.14 -6.12
C VAL A 47 -16.53 5.11 -5.78
N LEU A 48 -17.62 5.04 -6.55
CA LEU A 48 -18.73 4.10 -6.31
C LEU A 48 -18.57 2.74 -7.01
N ASN A 49 -17.38 2.45 -7.54
CA ASN A 49 -17.09 1.15 -8.16
C ASN A 49 -16.96 0.05 -7.09
N PRO A 50 -17.39 -1.20 -7.36
CA PRO A 50 -17.11 -2.37 -6.52
C PRO A 50 -15.67 -2.47 -6.00
N SER A 51 -14.66 -2.14 -6.81
CA SER A 51 -13.25 -2.15 -6.40
C SER A 51 -12.95 -1.20 -5.24
N SER A 52 -13.63 -0.05 -5.17
CA SER A 52 -13.49 0.91 -4.06
C SER A 52 -14.08 0.35 -2.77
N PHE A 53 -15.19 -0.39 -2.85
CA PHE A 53 -15.76 -1.08 -1.69
C PHE A 53 -14.86 -2.21 -1.18
N ILE A 54 -14.21 -2.95 -2.08
CA ILE A 54 -13.21 -3.97 -1.71
C ILE A 54 -12.04 -3.30 -0.97
N MET A 55 -11.55 -2.15 -1.44
CA MET A 55 -10.51 -1.40 -0.74
C MET A 55 -10.95 -1.00 0.68
N ILE A 56 -12.19 -0.50 0.85
CA ILE A 56 -12.73 -0.16 2.18
C ILE A 56 -12.78 -1.40 3.09
N ALA A 57 -13.20 -2.54 2.55
CA ALA A 57 -13.23 -3.80 3.30
C ALA A 57 -11.81 -4.25 3.73
N MET A 58 -10.82 -4.10 2.85
CA MET A 58 -9.40 -4.39 3.18
C MET A 58 -8.83 -3.40 4.22
N LEU A 59 -9.24 -2.13 4.19
CA LEU A 59 -8.83 -1.17 5.22
C LEU A 59 -9.40 -1.53 6.60
N SER A 60 -10.62 -2.07 6.65
CA SER A 60 -11.22 -2.54 7.91
C SER A 60 -10.34 -3.58 8.61
N THR A 61 -9.82 -4.55 7.86
CA THR A 61 -8.91 -5.56 8.40
C THR A 61 -7.52 -5.01 8.70
N ALA A 62 -7.04 -4.02 7.95
CA ALA A 62 -5.75 -3.36 8.19
C ALA A 62 -5.70 -2.54 9.50
N TYR A 63 -6.85 -2.07 10.00
CA TYR A 63 -6.96 -1.29 11.24
C TYR A 63 -7.42 -2.10 12.47
N VAL A 64 -7.21 -3.41 12.46
CA VAL A 64 -7.47 -4.29 13.60
C VAL A 64 -6.39 -4.11 14.67
N ALA A 65 -6.48 -3.01 15.43
CA ALA A 65 -5.57 -2.72 16.55
C ALA A 65 -6.27 -2.78 17.92
N HIS A 66 -7.60 -2.85 17.95
CA HIS A 66 -8.40 -2.76 19.17
C HIS A 66 -8.17 -3.92 20.15
N PHE A 67 -7.81 -5.12 19.65
CA PHE A 67 -7.47 -6.26 20.50
C PHE A 67 -6.20 -6.04 21.34
N ASN A 68 -5.25 -5.26 20.81
CA ASN A 68 -3.98 -4.96 21.48
C ASN A 68 -4.07 -3.71 22.37
N ALA A 69 -5.12 -2.90 22.23
CA ALA A 69 -5.31 -1.66 22.98
C ALA A 69 -5.24 -1.83 24.52
N PRO A 70 -5.82 -2.87 25.14
CA PRO A 70 -5.72 -3.06 26.60
C PRO A 70 -4.30 -3.36 27.08
N ILE A 71 -3.49 -4.04 26.26
CA ILE A 71 -2.08 -4.36 26.57
C ILE A 71 -1.26 -3.07 26.52
N PHE A 72 -1.39 -2.30 25.44
CA PHE A 72 -0.70 -1.02 25.30
C PHE A 72 -1.09 -0.01 26.39
N PHE A 73 -2.34 -0.02 26.86
CA PHE A 73 -2.75 0.83 27.98
C PHE A 73 -2.03 0.47 29.28
N LYS A 74 -1.81 -0.82 29.55
CA LYS A 74 -1.10 -1.30 30.75
C LYS A 74 0.40 -1.04 30.69
N GLU A 75 1.00 -1.12 29.51
CA GLU A 75 2.44 -0.86 29.30
C GLU A 75 2.79 0.64 29.30
N LEU A 76 1.81 1.52 29.08
CA LEU A 76 2.03 2.95 29.04
C LEU A 76 2.47 3.51 30.41
N LYS A 77 3.68 4.06 30.49
CA LYS A 77 4.19 4.74 31.68
C LYS A 77 3.26 5.89 32.10
N ASN A 78 2.72 5.81 33.31
CA ASN A 78 1.64 6.67 33.83
C ASN A 78 0.38 6.60 32.95
N ASN A 79 -0.25 5.42 32.98
CA ASN A 79 -1.44 5.01 32.24
C ASN A 79 -2.71 5.82 32.60
N THR A 80 -2.77 7.04 32.12
CA THR A 80 -3.99 7.87 32.19
C THR A 80 -4.74 7.80 30.86
N MET A 81 -6.08 7.79 30.91
CA MET A 81 -6.92 7.76 29.71
C MET A 81 -6.63 8.94 28.76
N LYS A 82 -6.31 10.13 29.32
CA LYS A 82 -5.96 11.31 28.52
C LYS A 82 -4.70 11.10 27.69
N ARG A 83 -3.63 10.53 28.27
CA ARG A 83 -2.37 10.30 27.55
C ARG A 83 -2.50 9.15 26.55
N PHE A 84 -3.22 8.09 26.92
CA PHE A 84 -3.50 6.99 26.02
C PHE A 84 -4.24 7.46 24.76
N ASN A 85 -5.29 8.27 24.90
CA ASN A 85 -6.03 8.81 23.75
C ASN A 85 -5.17 9.66 22.82
N ILE A 86 -4.23 10.46 23.36
CA ILE A 86 -3.30 11.25 22.54
C ILE A 86 -2.36 10.33 21.77
N VAL A 87 -1.75 9.33 22.43
CA VAL A 87 -0.83 8.39 21.77
C VAL A 87 -1.55 7.59 20.69
N VAL A 88 -2.76 7.10 20.97
CA VAL A 88 -3.59 6.37 20.01
C VAL A 88 -3.94 7.28 18.83
N GLY A 89 -4.41 8.51 19.09
CA GLY A 89 -4.78 9.45 18.04
C GLY A 89 -3.62 9.76 17.09
N ILE A 90 -2.43 10.04 17.63
CA ILE A 90 -1.22 10.28 16.83
C ILE A 90 -0.81 9.02 16.05
N SER A 91 -0.86 7.84 16.67
CA SER A 91 -0.48 6.58 16.03
C SER A 91 -1.41 6.23 14.86
N PHE A 92 -2.71 6.43 15.02
CA PHE A 92 -3.68 6.26 13.93
C PHE A 92 -3.47 7.30 12.83
N ALA A 93 -3.29 8.57 13.17
CA ALA A 93 -3.05 9.62 12.17
C ALA A 93 -1.79 9.35 11.34
N LEU A 94 -0.70 8.90 11.99
CA LEU A 94 0.53 8.53 11.30
C LEU A 94 0.32 7.29 10.40
N SER A 95 -0.41 6.29 10.88
CA SER A 95 -0.73 5.09 10.10
C SER A 95 -1.57 5.42 8.86
N VAL A 96 -2.56 6.31 9.01
CA VAL A 96 -3.37 6.84 7.90
C VAL A 96 -2.49 7.53 6.88
N ALA A 97 -1.58 8.40 7.32
CA ALA A 97 -0.68 9.12 6.41
C ALA A 97 0.21 8.16 5.61
N ILE A 98 0.75 7.12 6.25
CA ILE A 98 1.57 6.10 5.58
C ILE A 98 0.74 5.31 4.56
N TYR A 99 -0.46 4.84 4.93
CA TYR A 99 -1.30 4.09 4.00
C TYR A 99 -1.75 4.93 2.81
N ILE A 100 -2.09 6.21 3.02
CA ILE A 100 -2.41 7.13 1.92
C ILE A 100 -1.20 7.28 0.99
N ALA A 101 0.01 7.49 1.53
CA ALA A 101 1.21 7.66 0.72
C ALA A 101 1.50 6.41 -0.14
N VAL A 102 1.48 5.21 0.46
CA VAL A 102 1.78 3.96 -0.27
C VAL A 102 0.68 3.63 -1.28
N THR A 103 -0.59 3.84 -0.93
CA THR A 103 -1.72 3.62 -1.84
C THR A 103 -1.66 4.60 -3.00
N ALA A 104 -1.33 5.87 -2.75
CA ALA A 104 -1.16 6.88 -3.80
C ALA A 104 -0.01 6.50 -4.75
N LEU A 105 1.13 6.02 -4.25
CA LEU A 105 2.23 5.57 -5.10
C LEU A 105 1.82 4.39 -6.00
N GLY A 106 1.10 3.41 -5.46
CA GLY A 106 0.57 2.29 -6.25
C GLY A 106 -0.40 2.74 -7.33
N PHE A 107 -1.36 3.58 -6.96
CA PHE A 107 -2.36 4.13 -7.88
C PHE A 107 -1.73 5.04 -8.95
N LEU A 108 -0.78 5.89 -8.58
CA LEU A 108 -0.08 6.75 -9.55
C LEU A 108 0.83 5.96 -10.50
N THR A 109 1.16 4.71 -10.17
CA THR A 109 1.96 3.83 -11.03
C THR A 109 1.10 3.04 -12.01
N PHE A 110 -0.05 2.49 -11.58
CA PHE A 110 -0.90 1.60 -12.43
C PHE A 110 -2.32 2.10 -12.71
N GLY A 111 -2.76 3.19 -12.07
CA GLY A 111 -4.09 3.74 -12.22
C GLY A 111 -5.21 2.74 -11.92
N ALA A 112 -6.23 2.71 -12.77
CA ALA A 112 -7.42 1.87 -12.62
C ALA A 112 -7.13 0.36 -12.66
N ASN A 113 -5.99 -0.05 -13.23
CA ASN A 113 -5.62 -1.46 -13.33
C ASN A 113 -4.82 -1.97 -12.10
N SER A 114 -4.79 -1.20 -11.01
CA SER A 114 -4.16 -1.62 -9.75
C SER A 114 -4.86 -2.83 -9.15
N ASN A 115 -4.12 -3.91 -8.91
CA ASN A 115 -4.64 -5.11 -8.26
C ASN A 115 -4.63 -4.94 -6.73
N GLY A 116 -5.50 -5.67 -6.02
CA GLY A 116 -5.58 -5.66 -4.55
C GLY A 116 -4.26 -6.06 -3.88
N LEU A 117 -3.50 -6.96 -4.52
CA LEU A 117 -2.08 -7.16 -4.22
C LEU A 117 -1.22 -6.47 -5.28
N ILE A 118 -0.77 -5.24 -4.99
CA ILE A 118 -0.08 -4.38 -5.96
C ILE A 118 1.22 -5.00 -6.50
N LEU A 119 1.88 -5.89 -5.75
CA LEU A 119 3.09 -6.60 -6.19
C LEU A 119 2.85 -7.50 -7.42
N ASN A 120 1.60 -7.88 -7.68
CA ASN A 120 1.23 -8.66 -8.87
C ASN A 120 1.16 -7.81 -10.15
N ASN A 121 1.08 -6.48 -10.03
CA ASN A 121 1.13 -5.57 -11.18
C ASN A 121 2.55 -5.38 -11.72
N TYR A 122 3.57 -5.60 -10.90
CA TYR A 122 4.97 -5.44 -11.30
C TYR A 122 5.46 -6.66 -12.10
N SER A 123 6.35 -6.43 -13.07
CA SER A 123 6.91 -7.50 -13.89
C SER A 123 7.74 -8.49 -13.05
N ASN A 124 7.80 -9.76 -13.47
CA ASN A 124 8.70 -10.75 -12.87
C ASN A 124 10.18 -10.47 -13.17
N SER A 125 10.48 -9.80 -14.28
CA SER A 125 11.84 -9.39 -14.64
C SER A 125 12.35 -8.21 -13.80
N ASP A 126 11.48 -7.61 -13.00
CA ASP A 126 11.84 -6.57 -12.04
C ASP A 126 12.45 -7.22 -10.78
N ILE A 127 13.78 -7.27 -10.73
CA ILE A 127 14.54 -7.86 -9.62
C ILE A 127 14.20 -7.16 -8.29
N LEU A 128 14.07 -5.84 -8.31
CA LEU A 128 13.80 -5.04 -7.11
C LEU A 128 12.42 -5.36 -6.53
N MET A 129 11.41 -5.56 -7.37
CA MET A 129 10.07 -5.98 -6.95
C MET A 129 9.98 -7.46 -6.63
N SER A 130 10.79 -8.30 -7.28
CA SER A 130 10.93 -9.72 -6.91
C SER A 130 11.50 -9.87 -5.49
N PHE A 131 12.49 -9.06 -5.10
CA PHE A 131 12.94 -9.00 -3.72
C PHE A 131 11.85 -8.51 -2.77
N SER A 132 11.02 -7.54 -3.18
CA SER A 132 9.88 -7.08 -2.37
C SER A 132 8.90 -8.21 -2.06
N ARG A 133 8.64 -9.10 -3.02
CA ARG A 133 7.78 -10.28 -2.81
C ARG A 133 8.34 -11.22 -1.75
N ILE A 134 9.64 -11.52 -1.83
CA ILE A 134 10.32 -12.35 -0.83
C ILE A 134 10.28 -11.66 0.54
N ALA A 135 10.62 -10.37 0.60
CA ALA A 135 10.64 -9.61 1.85
C ALA A 135 9.26 -9.54 2.52
N VAL A 136 8.19 -9.39 1.75
CA VAL A 136 6.81 -9.43 2.26
C VAL A 136 6.45 -10.84 2.72
N ALA A 137 6.78 -11.88 1.94
CA ALA A 137 6.53 -13.27 2.33
C ALA A 137 7.23 -13.63 3.65
N THR A 138 8.51 -13.29 3.78
CA THR A 138 9.26 -13.45 5.04
C THR A 138 8.61 -12.68 6.18
N SER A 139 8.21 -11.42 5.95
CA SER A 139 7.53 -10.63 6.98
C SER A 139 6.25 -11.29 7.45
N LEU A 140 5.44 -11.86 6.54
CA LEU A 140 4.18 -12.51 6.89
C LEU A 140 4.38 -13.84 7.65
N ILE A 141 5.44 -14.59 7.34
CA ILE A 141 5.74 -15.88 8.00
C ILE A 141 6.20 -15.66 9.46
N PHE A 142 6.90 -14.56 9.72
CA PHE A 142 7.49 -14.26 11.04
C PHE A 142 6.73 -13.17 11.81
N SER A 143 5.53 -12.78 11.37
CA SER A 143 4.71 -11.72 11.97
C SER A 143 3.74 -12.22 13.03
#